data_AF-A0A8D3B8K0-F1
#
_entry.id   AF-A0A8D3B8K0-F1
#
_cell.length_a   1.000
_cell.length_b   1.000
_cell.length_c   1.000
_cell.angle_alpha   90.00
_cell.angle_beta   90.00
_cell.angle_gamma   90.00
#
_symmetry.space_group_name_H-M   'P 1'
#
loop_
_entity.id
_entity.type
_entity.pdbx_description
1 polymer ?
#
loop_
_entity_poly.entity_id
_entity_poly.type
_entity_poly.pdbx_seq_one_letter_code
_entity_poly.pdbx_strand_id
1 'polypeptide(L)'
;MAHYRASESKREQFRRYLEKSGVLDTITSVLVALYEETDKPNNALDFIKLHLGGAGPDPAEAEAAALRVELADLQQKCNLLMEENKELQDKVRCRLDLQISRGFERVSTVTYNLHLIITSSCCSMNRRLRRKWQSEESFCHWKKIKEKH
;
A
#
# COMPACT_ATOMS: atom_id res chain seq x y z
N MET A 1 -67.60 -6.61 24.49
CA MET A 1 -67.18 -7.16 23.19
C MET A 1 -67.07 -6.02 22.17
N ALA A 2 -65.97 -5.27 22.15
CA ALA A 2 -65.86 -4.14 21.22
C ALA A 2 -64.42 -3.66 21.07
N HIS A 3 -63.69 -4.18 20.09
CA HIS A 3 -62.58 -3.52 19.38
C HIS A 3 -62.33 -4.14 17.97
N TYR A 4 -63.33 -4.84 17.38
CA TYR A 4 -63.17 -5.65 16.17
C TYR A 4 -62.96 -4.84 14.86
N ARG A 5 -62.97 -3.51 14.93
CA ARG A 5 -62.93 -2.61 13.76
C ARG A 5 -61.84 -1.55 13.92
N ALA A 6 -60.65 -1.90 14.41
CA ALA A 6 -59.47 -1.17 13.93
C ALA A 6 -59.52 -1.31 12.41
N SER A 7 -59.79 -0.20 11.70
CA SER A 7 -60.17 -0.18 10.29
C SER A 7 -59.41 -1.24 9.49
N GLU A 8 -60.10 -2.17 8.84
CA GLU A 8 -59.46 -3.29 8.12
C GLU A 8 -58.32 -2.81 7.20
N SER A 9 -58.43 -1.58 6.69
CA SER A 9 -57.38 -0.83 6.00
C SER A 9 -56.05 -0.73 6.75
N LYS A 10 -56.02 -0.38 8.04
CA LYS A 10 -54.78 -0.29 8.84
C LYS A 10 -54.18 -1.68 9.08
N ARG A 11 -55.01 -2.68 9.34
CA ARG A 11 -54.57 -4.08 9.52
C ARG A 11 -53.95 -4.63 8.23
N GLU A 12 -54.59 -4.34 7.10
CA GLU A 12 -54.12 -4.75 5.77
C GLU A 12 -52.83 -4.03 5.37
N GLN A 13 -52.72 -2.72 5.65
CA GLN A 13 -51.46 -1.98 5.43
C GLN A 13 -50.31 -2.56 6.26
N PHE A 14 -50.56 -2.92 7.52
CA PHE A 14 -49.54 -3.54 8.36
C PHE A 14 -49.14 -4.93 7.85
N ARG A 15 -50.10 -5.73 7.39
CA ARG A 15 -49.83 -7.02 6.75
C ARG A 15 -48.96 -6.86 5.51
N ARG A 16 -49.33 -5.97 4.59
CA ARG A 16 -48.54 -5.69 3.37
C ARG A 16 -47.15 -5.16 3.68
N TYR A 17 -46.99 -4.38 4.75
CA TYR A 17 -45.68 -3.93 5.20
C TYR A 17 -44.80 -5.11 5.61
N LEU A 18 -45.33 -6.06 6.38
CA LEU A 18 -44.61 -7.26 6.81
C LEU A 18 -44.33 -8.24 5.66
N GLU A 19 -45.25 -8.35 4.69
CA GLU A 19 -45.02 -9.10 3.44
C GLU A 19 -43.91 -8.44 2.60
N LYS A 20 -43.95 -7.11 2.44
CA LYS A 20 -42.94 -6.37 1.67
C LYS A 20 -41.56 -6.37 2.33
N SER A 21 -41.49 -6.35 3.65
CA SER A 21 -40.22 -6.41 4.38
C SER A 21 -39.68 -7.84 4.54
N GLY A 22 -40.41 -8.86 4.08
CA GLY A 22 -39.99 -10.27 4.16
C GLY A 22 -40.09 -10.89 5.56
N VAL A 23 -40.62 -10.16 6.55
CA VAL A 23 -40.73 -10.64 7.94
C VAL A 23 -41.63 -11.87 8.03
N LEU A 24 -42.71 -11.91 7.26
CA LEU A 24 -43.60 -13.08 7.23
C LEU A 24 -42.90 -14.31 6.64
N ASP A 25 -42.06 -14.14 5.63
CA ASP A 25 -41.35 -15.25 4.99
C ASP A 25 -40.30 -15.83 5.94
N THR A 26 -39.55 -14.98 6.65
CA THR A 26 -38.58 -15.41 7.67
C THR A 26 -39.25 -16.15 8.82
N ILE A 27 -40.35 -15.62 9.38
CA ILE A 27 -41.08 -16.30 10.46
C ILE A 27 -41.62 -17.65 9.97
N THR A 28 -42.17 -17.69 8.75
CA THR A 28 -42.71 -18.94 8.17
C THR A 28 -41.61 -19.97 7.98
N SER A 29 -40.44 -19.57 7.49
CA SER A 29 -39.28 -20.46 7.31
C SER A 29 -38.79 -21.05 8.64
N VAL A 30 -38.69 -20.24 9.70
CA VAL A 30 -38.29 -20.72 11.05
C VAL A 30 -39.31 -21.72 11.61
N LEU A 31 -40.60 -21.49 11.37
CA LEU A 31 -41.66 -22.41 11.80
C LEU A 31 -41.64 -23.73 11.03
N VAL A 32 -41.32 -23.71 9.73
CA VAL A 32 -41.12 -24.93 8.92
C VAL A 32 -39.91 -25.71 9.43
N ALA A 33 -38.78 -25.04 9.70
CA ALA A 33 -37.59 -25.69 10.26
C ALA A 33 -37.88 -26.40 11.60
N LEU A 34 -38.67 -25.75 12.47
CA LEU A 34 -39.10 -26.36 13.75
C LEU A 34 -40.08 -27.53 13.56
N TYR A 35 -40.84 -27.56 12.45
CA TYR A 35 -41.72 -28.68 12.12
C TYR A 35 -40.95 -29.88 11.57
N GLU A 36 -39.89 -29.64 10.80
CA GLU A 36 -39.07 -30.66 10.15
C GLU A 36 -38.05 -31.32 11.09
N GLU A 37 -37.73 -30.70 12.24
CA GLU A 37 -36.86 -31.31 13.26
C GLU A 37 -37.45 -32.61 13.85
N THR A 38 -36.69 -33.70 13.73
CA THR A 38 -37.08 -35.04 14.20
C THR A 38 -37.00 -35.20 15.72
N ASP A 39 -36.12 -34.44 16.39
CA ASP A 39 -36.02 -34.35 17.85
C ASP A 39 -36.55 -33.00 18.32
N LYS A 40 -37.86 -32.93 18.61
CA LYS A 40 -38.49 -31.68 19.02
C LYS A 40 -37.83 -31.13 20.29
N PRO A 41 -37.30 -29.89 20.26
CA PRO A 41 -36.70 -29.30 21.44
C PRO A 41 -37.76 -29.16 22.53
N ASN A 42 -37.41 -29.52 23.77
CA ASN A 42 -38.31 -29.39 24.94
C ASN A 42 -38.80 -27.95 25.16
N ASN A 43 -38.14 -26.95 24.56
CA ASN A 43 -38.51 -25.55 24.64
C ASN A 43 -38.51 -24.87 23.26
N ALA A 44 -39.62 -24.96 22.53
CA ALA A 44 -39.81 -24.39 21.19
C ALA A 44 -39.55 -22.87 21.12
N LEU A 45 -39.75 -22.14 22.21
CA LEU A 45 -39.52 -20.70 22.25
C LEU A 45 -38.04 -20.33 22.14
N ASP A 46 -37.14 -21.13 22.71
CA ASP A 46 -35.71 -20.84 22.65
C ASP A 46 -35.14 -21.13 21.25
N PHE A 47 -35.67 -22.15 20.58
CA PHE A 47 -35.37 -22.43 19.18
C PHE A 47 -35.73 -21.25 18.28
N ILE A 48 -36.95 -20.71 18.42
CA ILE A 48 -37.42 -19.56 17.63
C ILE A 48 -36.55 -18.32 17.89
N LYS A 49 -36.14 -18.06 19.14
CA LYS A 49 -35.24 -16.92 19.45
C LYS A 49 -33.87 -17.06 18.80
N LEU A 50 -33.29 -18.26 18.82
CA LEU A 50 -32.00 -18.55 18.20
C LEU A 50 -32.07 -18.38 16.68
N HIS A 51 -33.12 -18.93 16.06
CA HIS A 51 -33.28 -18.90 14.61
C HIS A 51 -33.71 -17.52 14.11
N LEU A 52 -34.53 -16.75 14.83
CA LEU A 52 -34.79 -15.35 14.45
C LEU A 52 -33.60 -14.43 14.73
N GLY A 53 -32.72 -14.81 15.66
CA GLY A 53 -31.47 -14.09 15.94
C GLY A 53 -30.30 -14.46 15.03
N GLY A 54 -30.43 -15.50 14.20
CA GLY A 54 -29.31 -16.04 13.42
C GLY A 54 -29.65 -16.78 12.10
N ALA A 55 -30.90 -16.84 11.64
CA ALA A 55 -31.30 -17.57 10.44
C ALA A 55 -31.70 -16.64 9.28
N GLY A 56 -30.70 -16.25 8.51
CA GLY A 56 -30.77 -16.04 7.07
C GLY A 56 -29.36 -16.33 6.52
N PRO A 57 -29.18 -16.69 5.23
CA PRO A 57 -27.87 -16.52 4.60
C PRO A 57 -27.53 -15.05 4.80
N ASP A 58 -26.62 -14.80 5.74
CA ASP A 58 -26.53 -13.50 6.40
C ASP A 58 -26.21 -12.49 5.28
N PRO A 59 -27.01 -11.44 5.06
CA PRO A 59 -26.58 -10.36 4.17
C PRO A 59 -25.18 -9.85 4.59
N ALA A 60 -24.83 -10.00 5.88
CA ALA A 60 -23.48 -9.78 6.38
C ALA A 60 -22.43 -10.77 5.84
N GLU A 61 -22.77 -12.01 5.49
CA GLU A 61 -21.85 -12.98 4.88
C GLU A 61 -21.61 -12.67 3.39
N ALA A 62 -22.65 -12.27 2.65
CA ALA A 62 -22.52 -11.79 1.28
C ALA A 62 -21.72 -10.46 1.24
N GLU A 63 -21.99 -9.55 2.16
CA GLU A 63 -21.23 -8.31 2.33
C GLU A 63 -19.79 -8.59 2.77
N ALA A 64 -19.56 -9.52 3.70
CA ALA A 64 -18.21 -9.94 4.10
C ALA A 64 -17.45 -10.58 2.94
N ALA A 65 -18.11 -11.36 2.07
CA ALA A 65 -17.49 -11.91 0.87
C ALA A 65 -17.11 -10.80 -0.12
N ALA A 66 -17.99 -9.83 -0.37
CA ALA A 66 -17.71 -8.68 -1.21
C ALA A 66 -16.54 -7.84 -0.66
N LEU A 67 -16.54 -7.54 0.64
CA LEU A 67 -15.48 -6.80 1.32
C LEU A 67 -14.13 -7.54 1.26
N ARG A 68 -14.13 -8.88 1.35
CA ARG A 68 -12.90 -9.67 1.19
C ARG A 68 -12.32 -9.55 -0.22
N VAL A 69 -13.17 -9.53 -1.25
CA VAL A 69 -12.73 -9.31 -2.64
C VAL A 69 -12.15 -7.91 -2.80
N GLU A 70 -12.84 -6.87 -2.28
CA GLU A 70 -12.32 -5.50 -2.34
C GLU A 70 -11.00 -5.33 -1.60
N LEU A 71 -10.83 -5.98 -0.44
CA LEU A 71 -9.56 -5.99 0.29
C LEU A 71 -8.45 -6.65 -0.52
N ALA A 72 -8.73 -7.77 -1.19
CA ALA A 72 -7.76 -8.43 -2.04
C ALA A 72 -7.36 -7.55 -3.24
N ASP A 73 -8.33 -6.92 -3.89
CA ASP A 73 -8.11 -6.00 -5.01
C ASP A 73 -7.31 -4.76 -4.59
N LEU A 74 -7.63 -4.18 -3.43
CA LEU A 74 -6.91 -3.03 -2.87
C LEU A 74 -5.48 -3.42 -2.46
N GLN A 75 -5.29 -4.59 -1.85
CA GLN A 75 -3.95 -5.10 -1.54
C GLN A 75 -3.12 -5.31 -2.81
N GLN A 76 -3.71 -5.88 -3.87
CA GLN A 76 -3.03 -6.03 -5.15
C GLN A 76 -2.63 -4.67 -5.74
N LYS A 77 -3.53 -3.68 -5.73
CA LYS A 77 -3.22 -2.31 -6.18
C LYS A 77 -2.11 -1.66 -5.36
N CYS A 78 -2.14 -1.81 -4.04
CA CYS A 78 -1.08 -1.31 -3.17
C CYS A 78 0.27 -1.93 -3.50
N ASN A 79 0.32 -3.25 -3.72
CA ASN A 79 1.56 -3.94 -4.09
C ASN A 79 2.11 -3.44 -5.43
N LEU A 80 1.26 -3.29 -6.45
CA LEU A 80 1.67 -2.75 -7.76
C LEU A 80 2.21 -1.31 -7.62
N LEU A 81 1.51 -0.45 -6.90
CA LEU A 81 1.94 0.93 -6.67
C LEU A 81 3.23 1.02 -5.84
N MET A 82 3.46 0.08 -4.92
CA MET A 82 4.71 -0.01 -4.17
C MET A 82 5.87 -0.45 -5.06
N GLU A 83 5.65 -1.41 -5.96
CA GLU A 83 6.65 -1.84 -6.95
C GLU A 83 6.99 -0.70 -7.92
N GLU A 84 5.99 -0.01 -8.46
CA GLU A 84 6.21 1.16 -9.31
C GLU A 84 6.96 2.28 -8.59
N ASN A 85 6.60 2.58 -7.33
CA ASN A 85 7.32 3.56 -6.53
C ASN A 85 8.78 3.16 -6.34
N LYS A 86 9.04 1.88 -6.04
CA LYS A 86 10.39 1.36 -5.90
C LYS A 86 11.18 1.49 -7.20
N GLU A 87 10.59 1.12 -8.33
CA GLU A 87 11.23 1.30 -9.63
C GLU A 87 11.53 2.76 -9.95
N LEU A 88 10.59 3.67 -9.67
CA LEU A 88 10.78 5.10 -9.89
C LEU A 88 11.89 5.66 -9.01
N GLN A 89 11.93 5.28 -7.73
CA GLN A 89 13.02 5.62 -6.82
C GLN A 89 14.37 5.10 -7.33
N ASP A 90 14.42 3.86 -7.81
CA ASP A 90 15.62 3.25 -8.36
C ASP A 90 16.09 3.97 -9.64
N LYS A 91 15.16 4.34 -10.53
CA LYS A 91 15.44 5.14 -11.74
C LYS A 91 16.01 6.52 -11.40
N VAL A 92 15.44 7.20 -10.40
CA VAL A 92 15.93 8.50 -9.92
C VAL A 92 17.32 8.37 -9.32
N ARG A 93 17.53 7.36 -8.47
CA ARG A 93 18.83 7.06 -7.85
C ARG A 93 19.90 6.79 -8.91
N CYS A 94 19.66 5.88 -9.84
CA CYS A 94 20.57 5.59 -10.95
C CYS A 94 20.88 6.84 -11.79
N ARG A 95 19.91 7.73 -12.00
CA ARG A 95 20.15 8.97 -12.76
C ARG A 95 21.07 9.92 -12.00
N LEU A 96 20.88 10.07 -10.68
CA LEU A 96 21.77 10.87 -9.83
C LEU A 96 23.18 10.29 -9.81
N ASP A 97 23.33 8.96 -9.65
CA ASP A 97 24.63 8.29 -9.65
C ASP A 97 25.38 8.49 -10.98
N LEU A 98 24.67 8.44 -12.10
CA LEU A 98 25.23 8.72 -13.42
C LEU A 98 25.66 10.19 -13.56
N GLN A 99 24.87 11.14 -13.05
CA GLN A 99 25.23 12.56 -13.06
C GLN A 99 26.47 12.85 -12.21
N ILE A 100 26.57 12.21 -11.03
CA ILE A 100 27.74 12.30 -10.14
C ILE A 100 28.96 11.72 -10.84
N SER A 101 28.86 10.53 -11.44
CA SER A 101 29.95 9.87 -12.15
C SER A 101 30.47 10.72 -13.32
N ARG A 102 29.56 11.28 -14.13
CA ARG A 102 29.90 12.24 -15.20
C ARG A 102 30.51 13.53 -14.68
N GLY A 103 30.08 13.99 -13.49
CA GLY A 103 30.68 15.14 -12.81
C GLY A 103 32.14 14.86 -12.42
N PHE A 104 32.37 13.72 -11.79
CA PHE A 104 33.71 13.28 -11.38
C PHE A 104 34.66 13.11 -12.57
N GLU A 105 34.20 12.53 -13.68
CA GLU A 105 35.00 12.35 -14.89
C GLU A 105 35.41 13.69 -15.53
N ARG A 106 34.50 14.68 -15.52
CA ARG A 106 34.81 16.05 -15.98
C ARG A 106 35.83 16.74 -15.09
N VAL A 107 35.66 16.66 -13.76
CA VAL A 107 36.65 17.22 -12.80
C VAL A 107 38.00 16.55 -13.00
N SER A 108 38.04 15.23 -13.10
CA SER A 108 39.24 14.44 -13.37
C SER A 108 39.95 14.92 -14.64
N THR A 109 39.23 15.06 -15.75
CA THR A 109 39.78 15.55 -17.03
C THR A 109 40.36 16.96 -16.91
N VAL A 110 39.68 17.87 -16.22
CA VAL A 110 40.18 19.24 -15.97
C VAL A 110 41.46 19.21 -15.13
N THR A 111 41.52 18.39 -14.09
CA THR A 111 42.72 18.26 -13.26
C THR A 111 43.91 17.69 -14.03
N TYR A 112 43.69 16.67 -14.88
CA TYR A 112 44.75 16.11 -15.73
C TYR A 112 45.26 17.12 -16.75
N ASN A 113 44.36 17.84 -17.43
CA ASN A 113 44.73 18.87 -18.39
C ASN A 113 45.50 20.02 -17.72
N LEU A 114 45.04 20.48 -16.55
CA LEU A 114 45.75 21.50 -15.78
C LEU A 114 47.14 21.03 -15.35
N HIS A 115 47.27 19.79 -14.88
CA HIS A 115 48.57 19.20 -14.53
C HIS A 115 49.49 19.11 -15.75
N LEU A 116 48.97 18.78 -16.93
CA LEU A 116 49.72 18.75 -18.18
C LEU A 116 50.21 20.14 -18.60
N ILE A 117 49.37 21.17 -18.46
CA ILE A 117 49.72 22.58 -18.75
C ILE A 117 50.79 23.09 -17.77
N ILE A 118 50.66 22.79 -16.48
CA ILE A 118 51.62 23.18 -15.45
C ILE A 118 52.97 22.47 -15.69
N THR A 119 52.95 21.17 -16.01
CA THR A 119 54.17 20.40 -16.28
C THR A 119 54.86 20.83 -17.57
N SER A 120 54.12 21.16 -18.63
CA SER A 120 54.69 21.68 -19.87
C SER A 120 55.29 23.07 -19.68
N SER A 121 54.62 23.96 -18.93
CA SER A 121 55.15 25.29 -18.58
C SER A 121 56.41 25.19 -17.71
N CYS A 122 56.47 24.22 -16.79
CA CYS A 122 57.66 23.90 -15.99
C CYS A 122 58.82 23.27 -16.79
N CYS A 123 58.62 22.84 -18.04
CA CYS A 123 59.70 22.41 -18.93
C CYS A 123 60.37 23.59 -19.66
N SER A 124 59.65 24.69 -19.87
CA SER A 124 60.22 25.94 -20.40
C SER A 124 60.90 26.80 -19.32
N MET A 125 60.73 26.45 -18.05
CA MET A 125 61.23 27.22 -16.92
C MET A 125 62.67 26.79 -16.54
N ASN A 126 63.58 27.75 -16.53
CA ASN A 126 65.02 27.60 -16.30
C ASN A 126 65.34 26.67 -15.10
N ARG A 127 66.35 25.79 -15.22
CA ARG A 127 66.70 24.72 -14.24
C ARG A 127 66.82 25.18 -12.78
N ARG A 128 67.04 26.49 -12.54
CA ARG A 128 67.09 27.12 -11.21
C ARG A 128 65.73 27.18 -10.49
N LEU A 129 64.64 27.44 -11.20
CA LEU A 129 63.31 27.58 -10.61
C LEU A 129 62.69 26.22 -10.26
N ARG A 130 63.04 25.17 -11.03
CA ARG A 130 62.63 23.78 -10.75
C ARG A 130 63.19 23.25 -9.42
N ARG A 131 64.40 23.64 -9.03
CA ARG A 131 64.96 23.26 -7.71
C ARG A 131 64.29 23.99 -6.55
N LYS A 132 63.84 25.23 -6.77
CA LYS A 132 63.15 26.04 -5.76
C LYS A 132 61.73 25.50 -5.49
N TRP A 133 61.00 25.13 -6.55
CA TRP A 133 59.68 24.49 -6.45
C TRP A 133 59.69 23.09 -5.83
N GLN A 134 60.74 22.29 -6.01
CA GLN A 134 60.89 21.00 -5.33
C GLN A 134 61.23 21.12 -3.85
N SER A 135 61.78 22.26 -3.42
CA SER A 135 62.09 22.55 -2.01
C SER A 135 60.88 23.04 -1.23
N GLU A 136 59.91 23.68 -1.88
CA GLU A 136 58.68 24.17 -1.25
C GLU A 136 57.63 23.04 -1.28
N GLU A 137 57.66 22.21 -0.22
CA GLU A 137 56.76 21.17 0.36
C GLU A 137 55.42 20.76 -0.28
N SER A 138 54.92 21.45 -1.30
CA SER A 138 53.59 21.30 -1.90
C SER A 138 53.37 19.96 -2.61
N PHE A 139 54.41 19.33 -3.15
CA PHE A 139 54.27 18.06 -3.89
C PHE A 139 54.13 16.84 -2.96
N CYS A 140 54.80 16.84 -1.80
CA CYS A 140 54.67 15.77 -0.81
C CYS A 140 53.34 15.84 -0.06
N HIS A 141 52.82 17.05 0.18
CA HIS A 141 51.54 17.25 0.86
C HIS A 141 50.36 16.72 0.02
N TRP A 142 50.36 16.99 -1.29
CA TRP A 142 49.30 16.53 -2.20
C TRP A 142 49.31 15.00 -2.43
N LYS A 143 50.49 14.37 -2.43
CA LYS A 143 50.60 12.91 -2.53
C LYS A 143 50.02 12.19 -1.31
N LYS A 144 50.18 12.78 -0.11
CA LYS A 144 49.59 12.28 1.15
C LYS A 144 48.06 12.39 1.20
N ILE A 145 47.48 13.36 0.51
CA ILE A 145 46.02 13.55 0.44
C ILE A 145 45.39 12.53 -0.52
N LYS A 146 46.10 12.13 -1.57
CA LYS A 146 45.61 11.18 -2.58
C LYS A 146 45.63 9.70 -2.13
N GLU A 147 46.38 9.36 -1.07
CA GLU A 147 46.43 7.99 -0.50
C GLU A 147 45.43 7.77 0.66
N LYS A 148 44.71 8.80 1.10
CA LYS A 148 43.74 8.72 2.22
C LYS A 148 42.26 8.67 1.80
N HIS A 149 41.97 8.66 0.50
CA HIS A 149 40.64 8.56 -0.10
C HIS A 149 40.64 7.51 -1.20
#